data_AF-A0A7X0IHH2-F1
#
_entry.id   AF-A0A7X0IHH2-F1
#
_cell.length_a   1.000
_cell.length_b   1.000
_cell.length_c   1.000
_cell.angle_alpha   90.00
_cell.angle_beta   90.00
_cell.angle_gamma   90.00
#
_symmetry.space_group_name_H-M   'P 1'
#
loop_
_entity.id
_entity.type
_entity.pdbx_description
1 polymer ?
#
loop_
_entity_poly.entity_id
_entity_poly.type
_entity_poly.pdbx_seq_one_letter_code
_entity_poly.pdbx_strand_id
1 'polypeptide(L)'
;MTSNIEYTHPDVLTIGVRDGWADPQTDPARIDWAPRQAAAVIPFAVVDGRPVNPHAPTGIRYGRNELGHWGEQVCADAIVTATDEHGYRWLVMVQRGDGHGWALPGGTVDPGEDPADAAVRELGEETGLFLGTGGNFQPLPARYVPDPRASDEAWMVTVPALCDLGSVAPSNLPAVVGADDAARAAWVRADSYTGLTRHLADVYGDAVGVVFPAHVDLLRDVLDRPVPAPAVPAEITIVSFGYGHAAPPVADITLDVRRSLRNPHHDPSMRYRTGLDEAVAAHVMATPGATENIRGLAVLVAGMLPGTPTKDAVTVAIGCVGGRHRSVALAVALAARLEGMGIGAAVEHRDVAKPVLSKGQHR
;
A
#
# COMPACT_ATOMS: atom_id res chain seq x y z
N MET A 1 20.29 -5.29 -40.19
CA MET A 1 21.50 -4.77 -39.52
C MET A 1 21.08 -3.44 -38.90
N THR A 2 20.70 -3.43 -37.63
CA THR A 2 20.51 -2.17 -36.90
C THR A 2 21.87 -1.50 -36.82
N SER A 3 22.00 -0.31 -37.39
CA SER A 3 23.21 0.50 -37.25
C SER A 3 23.40 0.84 -35.78
N ASN A 4 24.58 0.60 -35.22
CA ASN A 4 24.92 1.05 -33.87
C ASN A 4 25.02 2.58 -33.87
N ILE A 5 23.94 3.26 -33.47
CA ILE A 5 23.89 4.72 -33.37
C ILE A 5 24.70 5.15 -32.13
N GLU A 6 25.53 6.17 -32.28
CA GLU A 6 26.22 6.88 -31.20
C GLU A 6 25.62 8.27 -31.05
N TYR A 7 25.05 8.58 -29.89
CA TYR A 7 24.39 9.85 -29.65
C TYR A 7 24.40 10.26 -28.17
N THR A 8 24.70 11.54 -27.93
CA THR A 8 24.46 12.23 -26.66
C THR A 8 24.01 13.65 -27.00
N HIS A 9 22.88 14.08 -26.46
CA HIS A 9 22.31 15.40 -26.73
C HIS A 9 23.30 16.50 -26.33
N PRO A 10 23.48 17.57 -27.13
CA PRO A 10 24.46 18.63 -26.84
C PRO A 10 24.29 19.27 -25.47
N ASP A 11 23.05 19.39 -24.98
CA ASP A 11 22.78 19.99 -23.67
C ASP A 11 23.33 19.12 -22.53
N VAL A 12 23.32 17.79 -22.65
CA VAL A 12 23.98 16.88 -21.70
C VAL A 12 25.48 17.17 -21.61
N LEU A 13 26.11 17.47 -22.75
CA LEU A 13 27.55 17.75 -22.85
C LEU A 13 27.94 19.17 -22.44
N THR A 14 26.97 20.09 -22.35
CA THR A 14 27.22 21.52 -22.16
C THR A 14 26.51 22.04 -20.93
N ILE A 15 25.22 22.36 -21.05
CA ILE A 15 24.37 22.91 -19.99
C ILE A 15 24.37 21.96 -18.78
N GLY A 16 24.24 20.66 -18.99
CA GLY A 16 24.21 19.68 -17.92
C GLY A 16 25.49 19.55 -17.12
N VAL A 17 26.64 19.60 -17.79
CA VAL A 17 27.92 19.61 -17.09
C VAL A 17 28.12 20.92 -16.32
N ARG A 18 27.73 22.05 -16.93
CA ARG A 18 27.86 23.37 -16.30
C ARG A 18 26.96 23.50 -15.06
N ASP A 19 25.73 23.02 -15.15
CA ASP A 19 24.70 23.17 -14.12
C ASP A 19 24.70 22.00 -13.13
N GLY A 20 25.55 20.99 -13.36
CA GLY A 20 25.84 19.92 -12.42
C GLY A 20 24.93 18.69 -12.51
N TRP A 21 23.99 18.64 -13.45
CA TRP A 21 23.08 17.50 -13.63
C TRP A 21 23.60 16.40 -14.57
N ALA A 22 24.75 16.60 -15.23
CA ALA A 22 25.34 15.59 -16.12
C ALA A 22 26.80 15.27 -15.77
N ASP A 23 27.19 14.02 -16.01
CA ASP A 23 28.58 13.59 -15.84
C ASP A 23 29.50 14.37 -16.81
N PRO A 24 30.60 14.98 -16.32
CA PRO A 24 31.59 15.65 -17.18
C PRO A 24 32.41 14.67 -18.01
N GLN A 25 32.54 13.42 -17.57
CA GLN A 25 33.22 12.37 -18.32
C GLN A 25 32.40 12.01 -19.56
N THR A 26 33.01 12.06 -20.74
CA THR A 26 32.37 11.72 -22.02
C THR A 26 32.67 10.30 -22.50
N ASP A 27 33.68 9.65 -21.93
CA ASP A 27 34.06 8.27 -22.25
C ASP A 27 33.76 7.35 -21.05
N PRO A 28 32.71 6.51 -21.13
CA PRO A 28 32.32 5.64 -20.02
C PRO A 28 33.39 4.60 -19.67
N ALA A 29 34.30 4.27 -20.61
CA ALA A 29 35.42 3.36 -20.38
C ALA A 29 36.45 3.88 -19.36
N ARG A 30 36.35 5.17 -18.99
CA ARG A 30 37.23 5.83 -18.01
C ARG A 30 36.61 5.96 -16.63
N ILE A 31 35.36 5.50 -16.45
CA ILE A 31 34.66 5.55 -15.16
C ILE A 31 35.11 4.36 -14.31
N ASP A 32 35.42 4.62 -13.04
CA ASP A 32 35.52 3.55 -12.05
C ASP A 32 34.11 3.04 -11.75
N TRP A 33 33.78 1.89 -12.32
CA TRP A 33 32.44 1.33 -12.25
C TRP A 33 32.15 0.63 -10.92
N ALA A 34 33.16 0.22 -10.17
CA ALA A 34 32.95 -0.57 -8.95
C ALA A 34 32.06 0.16 -7.92
N PRO A 35 32.25 1.46 -7.63
CA PRO A 35 31.34 2.21 -6.77
C PRO A 35 29.92 2.31 -7.31
N ARG A 36 29.74 2.55 -8.63
CA ARG A 36 28.41 2.67 -9.26
C ARG A 36 27.67 1.34 -9.26
N GLN A 37 28.36 0.24 -9.53
CA GLN A 37 27.79 -1.11 -9.44
C GLN A 37 27.45 -1.51 -8.01
N ALA A 38 28.23 -1.09 -7.01
CA ALA A 38 27.96 -1.37 -5.61
C ALA A 38 26.74 -0.58 -5.08
N ALA A 39 26.49 0.62 -5.61
CA ALA A 39 25.33 1.44 -5.28
C ALA A 39 24.09 1.12 -6.13
N ALA A 40 24.23 0.30 -7.18
CA ALA A 40 23.18 0.07 -8.14
C ALA A 40 21.97 -0.65 -7.50
N VAL A 41 20.77 -0.14 -7.76
CA VAL A 41 19.52 -0.79 -7.28
C VAL A 41 19.12 -1.95 -8.18
N ILE A 42 19.52 -1.92 -9.46
CA ILE A 42 19.43 -3.05 -10.39
C ILE A 42 20.84 -3.45 -10.84
N PRO A 43 21.28 -4.70 -10.57
CA PRO A 43 22.58 -5.17 -11.02
C PRO A 43 22.76 -5.04 -12.54
N PHE A 44 23.90 -4.50 -12.97
CA PHE A 44 24.24 -4.34 -14.38
C PHE A 44 25.68 -4.78 -14.68
N ALA A 45 25.92 -5.16 -15.94
CA ALA A 45 27.22 -5.59 -16.42
C ALA A 45 28.04 -4.42 -16.95
N VAL A 46 29.37 -4.56 -16.90
CA VAL A 46 30.31 -3.68 -17.58
C VAL A 46 31.15 -4.52 -18.53
N VAL A 47 31.15 -4.15 -19.81
CA VAL A 47 31.87 -4.86 -20.88
C VAL A 47 32.78 -3.87 -21.58
N ASP A 48 34.07 -4.17 -21.66
CA ASP A 48 35.10 -3.29 -22.22
C ASP A 48 35.09 -1.87 -21.61
N GLY A 49 34.87 -1.80 -20.30
CA GLY A 49 34.76 -0.55 -19.54
C GLY A 49 33.44 0.20 -19.74
N ARG A 50 32.48 -0.34 -20.49
CA ARG A 50 31.21 0.33 -20.79
C ARG A 50 30.06 -0.32 -20.03
N PRO A 51 29.15 0.46 -19.42
CA PRO A 51 27.99 -0.08 -18.75
C PRO A 51 27.03 -0.66 -19.79
N VAL A 52 26.34 -1.74 -19.44
CA VAL A 52 25.35 -2.38 -20.31
C VAL A 52 23.99 -2.24 -19.66
N ASN A 53 23.10 -1.50 -20.32
CA ASN A 53 21.70 -1.39 -19.95
C ASN A 53 21.09 -2.81 -19.83
N PRO A 54 20.49 -3.18 -18.69
CA PRO A 54 19.87 -4.49 -18.49
C PRO A 54 18.79 -4.85 -19.51
N HIS A 55 18.22 -3.85 -20.21
CA HIS A 55 17.20 -4.00 -21.24
C HIS A 55 17.67 -3.54 -22.63
N ALA A 56 18.98 -3.47 -22.87
CA ALA A 56 19.51 -3.26 -24.21
C ALA A 56 18.97 -4.31 -25.21
N PRO A 57 18.80 -3.97 -26.51
CA PRO A 57 19.14 -2.69 -27.12
C PRO A 57 17.99 -1.66 -27.10
N THR A 58 18.32 -0.38 -26.90
CA THR A 58 17.37 0.76 -26.99
C THR A 58 17.34 1.41 -28.38
N GLY A 59 18.28 1.05 -29.26
CA GLY A 59 18.48 1.67 -30.57
C GLY A 59 19.60 2.72 -30.61
N ILE A 60 20.06 3.19 -29.45
CA ILE A 60 21.26 4.03 -29.31
C ILE A 60 22.30 3.23 -28.55
N ARG A 61 23.27 2.69 -29.29
CA ARG A 61 24.27 1.77 -28.73
C ARG A 61 25.32 2.50 -27.91
N TYR A 62 25.73 3.70 -28.31
CA TYR A 62 26.80 4.45 -27.65
C TYR A 62 26.33 5.85 -27.26
N GLY A 63 26.82 6.36 -26.12
CA GLY A 63 26.42 7.65 -25.59
C GLY A 63 25.28 7.55 -24.59
N ARG A 64 24.83 8.70 -24.07
CA ARG A 64 23.76 8.79 -23.04
C ARG A 64 22.39 9.14 -23.62
N ASN A 65 22.28 9.28 -24.94
CA ASN A 65 21.11 9.88 -25.57
C ASN A 65 20.76 11.22 -24.90
N GLU A 66 19.67 11.32 -24.15
CA GLU A 66 19.24 12.57 -23.48
C GLU A 66 19.50 12.56 -21.97
N LEU A 67 20.09 11.50 -21.43
CA LEU A 67 20.31 11.32 -20.00
C LEU A 67 21.62 11.95 -19.51
N GLY A 68 21.62 12.48 -18.28
CA GLY A 68 22.75 13.21 -17.69
C GLY A 68 23.90 12.29 -17.28
N HIS A 69 23.60 11.17 -16.64
CA HIS A 69 24.62 10.28 -16.07
C HIS A 69 24.81 8.99 -16.87
N TRP A 70 26.02 8.44 -16.82
CA TRP A 70 26.31 7.10 -17.35
C TRP A 70 25.81 6.00 -16.41
N GLY A 71 25.30 4.93 -16.99
CA GLY A 71 24.77 3.78 -16.26
C GLY A 71 23.38 4.06 -15.70
N GLU A 72 23.15 3.59 -14.48
CA GLU A 72 21.86 3.71 -13.80
C GLU A 72 21.65 5.11 -13.20
N GLN A 73 20.46 5.68 -13.44
CA GLN A 73 19.93 6.84 -12.71
C GLN A 73 18.68 6.41 -11.95
N VAL A 74 18.69 6.65 -10.64
CA VAL A 74 17.63 6.20 -9.73
C VAL A 74 16.64 7.33 -9.50
N CYS A 75 15.38 7.05 -9.81
CA CYS A 75 14.23 7.85 -9.43
C CYS A 75 13.45 7.18 -8.30
N ALA A 76 12.54 7.92 -7.69
CA ALA A 76 11.55 7.40 -6.78
C ALA A 76 10.16 7.97 -7.10
N ASP A 77 9.15 7.10 -7.10
CA ASP A 77 7.77 7.45 -7.42
C ASP A 77 6.86 7.21 -6.20
N ALA A 78 6.11 8.23 -5.79
CA ALA A 78 5.10 8.09 -4.75
C ALA A 78 3.77 7.55 -5.32
N ILE A 79 3.32 6.42 -4.77
CA ILE A 79 2.02 5.81 -5.07
C ILE A 79 1.11 6.04 -3.87
N VAL A 80 0.34 7.13 -3.91
CA VAL A 80 -0.61 7.45 -2.83
C VAL A 80 -2.02 7.07 -3.25
N THR A 81 -2.62 6.13 -2.49
CA THR A 81 -3.98 5.63 -2.75
C THR A 81 -4.94 5.89 -1.60
N ALA A 82 -6.23 5.94 -1.91
CA ALA A 82 -7.31 5.97 -0.94
C ALA A 82 -8.51 5.19 -1.50
N THR A 83 -9.35 4.64 -0.63
CA THR A 83 -10.57 3.93 -1.02
C THR A 83 -11.79 4.67 -0.47
N ASP A 84 -12.79 4.96 -1.29
CA ASP A 84 -14.01 5.62 -0.78
C ASP A 84 -15.02 4.64 -0.17
N GLU A 85 -16.12 5.16 0.38
CA GLU A 85 -17.19 4.38 1.00
C GLU A 85 -17.90 3.42 0.04
N HIS A 86 -17.72 3.60 -1.27
CA HIS A 86 -18.27 2.74 -2.32
C HIS A 86 -17.26 1.68 -2.78
N GLY A 87 -16.05 1.69 -2.24
CA GLY A 87 -14.98 0.78 -2.60
C GLY A 87 -14.21 1.22 -3.85
N TYR A 88 -14.39 2.46 -4.33
CA TYR A 88 -13.59 2.95 -5.44
C TYR A 88 -12.22 3.43 -4.96
N ARG A 89 -11.19 3.03 -5.70
CA ARG A 89 -9.81 3.44 -5.46
C ARG A 89 -9.53 4.77 -6.15
N TRP A 90 -8.87 5.66 -5.43
CA TRP A 90 -8.33 6.93 -5.89
C TRP A 90 -6.81 6.89 -5.81
N LEU A 91 -6.14 7.49 -6.79
CA LEU A 91 -4.69 7.57 -6.91
C LEU A 91 -4.29 9.04 -7.14
N VAL A 92 -3.29 9.52 -6.42
CA VAL A 92 -2.68 10.83 -6.71
C VAL A 92 -1.87 10.72 -8.00
N MET A 93 -2.14 11.60 -8.97
CA MET A 93 -1.36 11.72 -10.19
C MET A 93 -1.06 13.19 -10.51
N VAL A 94 0.03 13.40 -11.25
CA VAL A 94 0.43 14.70 -11.78
C VAL A 94 0.36 14.70 -13.29
N GLN A 95 0.06 15.84 -13.91
CA GLN A 95 0.31 16.05 -15.34
C GLN A 95 1.66 16.74 -15.49
N ARG A 96 2.57 16.11 -16.22
CA ARG A 96 3.90 16.66 -16.48
C ARG A 96 3.83 17.96 -17.29
N GLY A 97 4.64 18.94 -16.92
CA GLY A 97 4.75 20.25 -17.59
C GLY A 97 5.40 20.18 -18.97
N ASP A 98 6.17 19.13 -19.24
CA ASP A 98 6.78 18.85 -20.54
C ASP A 98 5.81 18.25 -21.57
N GLY A 99 4.58 17.93 -21.16
CA GLY A 99 3.54 17.41 -22.04
C GLY A 99 3.62 15.90 -22.31
N HIS A 100 4.45 15.14 -21.59
CA HIS A 100 4.53 13.68 -21.75
C HIS A 100 3.40 12.89 -21.06
N GLY A 101 2.38 13.58 -20.56
CA GLY A 101 1.16 12.97 -20.03
C GLY A 101 1.10 12.99 -18.50
N TRP A 102 0.26 12.10 -17.96
CA TRP A 102 0.02 11.93 -16.52
C TRP A 102 0.94 10.89 -15.92
N ALA A 103 1.63 11.23 -14.84
CA ALA A 103 2.59 10.39 -14.14
C ALA A 103 2.22 10.23 -12.66
N LEU A 104 2.95 9.34 -11.99
CA LEU A 104 3.03 9.36 -10.53
C LEU A 104 3.93 10.55 -10.16
N PRO A 105 3.69 11.22 -9.02
CA PRO A 105 4.62 12.22 -8.54
C PRO A 105 5.94 11.56 -8.16
N GLY A 106 7.05 12.08 -8.69
CA GLY A 106 8.33 11.39 -8.57
C GLY A 106 9.46 12.07 -9.32
N GLY A 107 10.66 11.90 -8.79
CA GLY A 107 11.86 12.55 -9.31
C GLY A 107 13.13 11.81 -8.95
N THR A 108 14.25 12.50 -9.02
CA THR A 108 15.58 11.88 -8.85
C THR A 108 15.88 11.63 -7.37
N VAL A 109 16.49 10.50 -7.05
CA VAL A 109 17.01 10.23 -5.71
C VAL A 109 18.34 10.94 -5.53
N ASP A 110 18.44 11.81 -4.53
CA ASP A 110 19.67 12.56 -4.26
C ASP A 110 20.80 11.64 -3.74
N PRO A 111 22.07 12.03 -3.92
CA PRO A 111 23.20 11.25 -3.41
C PRO A 111 23.12 10.99 -1.90
N GLY A 112 22.89 9.72 -1.53
CA GLY A 112 22.78 9.27 -0.14
C GLY A 112 21.38 9.37 0.48
N GLU A 113 20.39 9.81 -0.30
CA GLU A 113 18.98 9.81 0.09
C GLU A 113 18.39 8.38 0.04
N ASP A 114 17.51 8.05 0.99
CA ASP A 114 16.72 6.81 0.90
C ASP A 114 15.62 6.98 -0.17
N PRO A 115 15.42 6.03 -1.10
CA PRO A 115 14.44 6.21 -2.15
C PRO A 115 12.99 6.40 -1.66
N ALA A 116 12.61 5.85 -0.50
CA ALA A 116 11.28 6.10 0.05
C ALA A 116 11.15 7.56 0.55
N ASP A 117 12.22 8.10 1.16
CA ASP A 117 12.27 9.50 1.55
C ASP A 117 12.23 10.42 0.32
N ALA A 118 12.93 10.06 -0.75
CA ALA A 118 12.87 10.76 -2.03
C ALA A 118 11.44 10.81 -2.60
N ALA A 119 10.73 9.67 -2.64
CA ALA A 119 9.33 9.63 -3.08
C ALA A 119 8.43 10.55 -2.24
N VAL A 120 8.64 10.62 -0.92
CA VAL A 120 7.88 11.51 -0.02
C VAL A 120 8.19 12.99 -0.29
N ARG A 121 9.47 13.32 -0.53
CA ARG A 121 9.90 14.68 -0.90
C ARG A 121 9.24 15.11 -2.21
N GLU A 122 9.37 14.30 -3.25
CA GLU A 122 8.82 14.56 -4.60
C GLU A 122 7.30 14.68 -4.59
N LEU A 123 6.60 13.85 -3.81
CA LEU A 123 5.16 14.00 -3.58
C LEU A 123 4.82 15.40 -3.05
N GLY A 124 5.57 15.88 -2.05
CA GLY A 124 5.37 17.19 -1.45
C GLY A 124 5.68 18.33 -2.42
N GLU A 125 6.76 18.21 -3.18
CA GLU A 125 7.25 19.21 -4.13
C GLU A 125 6.30 19.37 -5.32
N GLU A 126 5.82 18.27 -5.91
CA GLU A 126 4.98 18.32 -7.11
C GLU A 126 3.49 18.51 -6.83
N THR A 127 3.01 18.10 -5.65
CA THR A 127 1.56 18.07 -5.35
C THR A 127 1.13 18.92 -4.15
N GLY A 128 2.08 19.37 -3.33
CA GLY A 128 1.82 20.02 -2.05
C GLY A 128 1.25 19.07 -0.97
N LEU A 129 1.21 17.76 -1.22
CA LEU A 129 0.69 16.78 -0.26
C LEU A 129 1.77 16.34 0.74
N PHE A 130 1.55 16.67 2.02
CA PHE A 130 2.41 16.24 3.11
C PHE A 130 1.65 15.34 4.08
N LEU A 131 2.01 14.05 4.13
CA LEU A 131 1.36 13.04 4.98
C LEU A 131 2.01 12.91 6.37
N GLY A 132 3.14 13.59 6.61
CA GLY A 132 3.86 13.59 7.88
C GLY A 132 4.21 12.18 8.37
N THR A 133 4.21 11.97 9.69
CA THR A 133 4.40 10.64 10.33
C THR A 133 3.21 9.69 10.15
N GLY A 134 2.11 10.15 9.53
CA GLY A 134 0.92 9.35 9.24
C GLY A 134 0.96 8.61 7.91
N GLY A 135 1.87 8.97 6.99
CA GLY A 135 2.11 8.23 5.76
C GLY A 135 3.02 7.04 6.02
N ASN A 136 2.49 5.82 6.03
CA ASN A 136 3.31 4.61 6.06
C ASN A 136 3.71 4.23 4.64
N PHE A 137 4.78 4.85 4.14
CA PHE A 137 5.31 4.55 2.81
C PHE A 137 6.06 3.22 2.84
N GLN A 138 5.53 2.24 2.10
CA GLN A 138 6.14 0.94 1.91
C GLN A 138 6.97 0.96 0.62
N PRO A 139 8.31 0.81 0.70
CA PRO A 139 9.11 0.72 -0.51
C PRO A 139 8.75 -0.55 -1.29
N LEU A 140 8.60 -0.40 -2.60
CA LEU A 140 8.42 -1.50 -3.53
C LEU A 140 9.79 -1.84 -4.18
N PRO A 141 9.95 -3.06 -4.73
CA PRO A 141 11.18 -3.42 -5.42
C PRO A 141 11.52 -2.45 -6.55
N ALA A 142 12.81 -2.16 -6.71
CA ALA A 142 13.33 -1.35 -7.81
C ALA A 142 12.94 -1.95 -9.17
N ARG A 143 12.67 -1.08 -10.14
CA ARG A 143 12.22 -1.48 -11.48
C ARG A 143 12.92 -0.66 -12.55
N TYR A 144 13.18 -1.31 -13.68
CA TYR A 144 13.64 -0.63 -14.87
C TYR A 144 12.52 0.25 -15.42
N VAL A 145 12.86 1.46 -15.85
CA VAL A 145 11.94 2.40 -16.48
C VAL A 145 12.23 2.42 -17.98
N PRO A 146 11.28 2.04 -18.86
CA PRO A 146 11.45 2.07 -20.30
C PRO A 146 11.36 3.50 -20.84
N ASP A 147 12.29 4.35 -20.40
CA ASP A 147 12.36 5.76 -20.74
C ASP A 147 12.87 5.95 -22.18
N PRO A 148 12.17 6.71 -23.04
CA PRO A 148 12.63 6.97 -24.41
C PRO A 148 13.96 7.73 -24.49
N ARG A 149 14.37 8.40 -23.40
CA ARG A 149 15.64 9.11 -23.29
C ARG A 149 16.82 8.17 -23.04
N ALA A 150 16.58 6.90 -22.75
CA ALA A 150 17.63 5.93 -22.45
C ALA A 150 18.48 5.52 -23.67
N SER A 151 19.69 5.05 -23.39
CA SER A 151 20.61 4.39 -24.32
C SER A 151 21.02 3.02 -23.78
N ASP A 152 21.85 2.29 -24.54
CA ASP A 152 22.48 1.07 -24.04
C ASP A 152 23.51 1.32 -22.94
N GLU A 153 23.91 2.57 -22.70
CA GLU A 153 24.95 2.97 -21.74
C GLU A 153 24.46 3.94 -20.64
N ALA A 154 23.19 4.37 -20.70
CA ALA A 154 22.54 5.20 -19.69
C ALA A 154 21.04 4.89 -19.63
N TRP A 155 20.50 4.68 -18.43
CA TRP A 155 19.10 4.29 -18.26
C TRP A 155 18.51 4.79 -16.95
N MET A 156 17.19 4.71 -16.88
CA MET A 156 16.40 5.10 -15.72
C MET A 156 15.91 3.86 -14.99
N VAL A 157 15.93 3.93 -13.66
CA VAL A 157 15.25 2.97 -12.79
C VAL A 157 14.44 3.75 -11.77
N THR A 158 13.41 3.13 -11.22
CA THR A 158 12.61 3.72 -10.15
C THR A 158 12.52 2.78 -8.97
N VAL A 159 12.50 3.33 -7.76
CA VAL A 159 12.13 2.64 -6.53
C VAL A 159 10.81 3.26 -6.04
N PRO A 160 9.66 2.65 -6.35
CA PRO A 160 8.38 3.22 -5.96
C PRO A 160 8.11 3.06 -4.46
N ALA A 161 7.37 4.00 -3.86
CA ALA A 161 6.93 3.92 -2.48
C ALA A 161 5.40 4.03 -2.40
N LEU A 162 4.75 3.03 -1.81
CA LEU A 162 3.29 2.97 -1.71
C LEU A 162 2.80 3.43 -0.34
N CYS A 163 1.83 4.34 -0.33
CA CYS A 163 1.08 4.73 0.85
C CYS A 163 -0.42 4.59 0.58
N ASP A 164 -1.11 3.75 1.34
CA ASP A 164 -2.57 3.64 1.31
C ASP A 164 -3.17 4.38 2.51
N LEU A 165 -4.01 5.38 2.24
CA LEU A 165 -4.72 6.17 3.24
C LEU A 165 -5.93 5.42 3.83
N GLY A 166 -6.26 4.25 3.30
CA GLY A 166 -7.41 3.45 3.72
C GLY A 166 -8.73 4.07 3.26
N SER A 167 -9.75 3.98 4.11
CA SER A 167 -11.08 4.48 3.75
C SER A 167 -11.19 6.00 3.96
N VAL A 168 -11.33 6.74 2.86
CA VAL A 168 -11.44 8.21 2.86
C VAL A 168 -12.56 8.62 1.92
N ALA A 169 -13.57 9.32 2.45
CA ALA A 169 -14.64 9.87 1.63
C ALA A 169 -14.08 10.87 0.60
N PRO A 170 -14.58 10.94 -0.64
CA PRO A 170 -14.02 11.80 -1.69
C PRO A 170 -13.94 13.28 -1.29
N SER A 171 -14.91 13.77 -0.49
CA SER A 171 -14.92 15.15 0.02
C SER A 171 -13.82 15.44 1.04
N ASN A 172 -13.19 14.40 1.59
CA ASN A 172 -12.16 14.47 2.61
C ASN A 172 -10.77 14.08 2.08
N LEU A 173 -10.65 13.81 0.77
CA LEU A 173 -9.36 13.58 0.14
C LEU A 173 -8.47 14.82 0.34
N PRO A 174 -7.20 14.65 0.77
CA PRO A 174 -6.27 15.77 0.91
C PRO A 174 -6.16 16.56 -0.40
N ALA A 175 -6.14 17.89 -0.30
CA ALA A 175 -5.96 18.74 -1.46
C ALA A 175 -4.59 18.50 -2.10
N VAL A 176 -4.56 18.49 -3.43
CA VAL A 176 -3.33 18.40 -4.24
C VAL A 176 -3.36 19.50 -5.29
N VAL A 177 -2.21 20.13 -5.55
CA VAL A 177 -2.04 21.19 -6.53
C VAL A 177 -0.70 20.97 -7.23
N GLY A 178 -0.69 21.05 -8.56
CA GLY A 178 0.56 20.93 -9.32
C GLY A 178 1.53 22.05 -9.00
N ALA A 179 2.78 21.68 -8.76
CA ALA A 179 3.89 22.58 -8.51
C ALA A 179 5.17 22.02 -9.14
N ASP A 180 6.23 22.83 -9.11
CA ASP A 180 7.50 22.56 -9.80
C ASP A 180 7.33 22.23 -11.29
N ASP A 181 7.61 20.99 -11.70
CA ASP A 181 7.48 20.53 -13.08
C ASP A 181 6.08 19.93 -13.37
N ALA A 182 5.20 19.80 -12.38
CA ALA A 182 3.83 19.36 -12.54
C ALA A 182 2.89 20.53 -12.93
N ALA A 183 2.33 20.49 -14.14
CA ALA A 183 1.33 21.46 -14.59
C ALA A 183 0.01 21.40 -13.80
N ARG A 184 -0.30 20.24 -13.21
CA ARG A 184 -1.45 20.01 -12.31
C ARG A 184 -1.23 18.73 -11.51
N ALA A 185 -1.93 18.61 -10.39
CA ALA A 185 -2.05 17.39 -9.60
C ALA A 185 -3.53 17.11 -9.31
N ALA A 186 -3.92 15.84 -9.23
CA ALA A 186 -5.30 15.44 -8.96
C ALA A 186 -5.38 14.05 -8.33
N TRP A 187 -6.46 13.82 -7.58
CA TRP A 187 -6.94 12.47 -7.27
C TRP A 187 -7.72 11.93 -8.46
N VAL A 188 -7.25 10.82 -9.02
CA VAL A 188 -7.82 10.18 -10.19
C VAL A 188 -8.38 8.82 -9.80
N ARG A 189 -9.57 8.47 -10.28
CA ARG A 189 -10.15 7.15 -9.99
C ARG A 189 -9.34 6.07 -10.70
N ALA A 190 -8.91 5.06 -9.95
CA ALA A 190 -7.91 4.08 -10.39
C ALA A 190 -8.22 2.67 -9.84
N ASP A 191 -9.47 2.20 -9.99
CA ASP A 191 -9.88 0.84 -9.60
C ASP A 191 -9.09 -0.27 -10.32
N SER A 192 -8.57 0.07 -11.50
CA SER A 192 -7.71 -0.72 -12.38
C SER A 192 -6.95 0.27 -13.26
N TYR A 193 -5.92 -0.17 -13.96
CA TYR A 193 -5.26 0.64 -14.97
C TYR A 193 -6.24 1.11 -16.05
N THR A 194 -7.17 0.24 -16.47
CA THR A 194 -8.21 0.62 -17.44
C THR A 194 -9.17 1.68 -16.87
N GLY A 195 -9.50 1.57 -15.58
CA GLY A 195 -10.30 2.59 -14.87
C GLY A 195 -9.58 3.93 -14.82
N LEU A 196 -8.28 3.91 -14.53
CA LEU A 196 -7.42 5.09 -14.52
C LEU A 196 -7.40 5.79 -15.87
N THR A 197 -7.07 5.07 -16.95
CA THR A 197 -6.99 5.65 -18.29
C THR A 197 -8.34 6.20 -18.74
N ARG A 198 -9.45 5.54 -18.38
CA ARG A 198 -10.79 6.02 -18.68
C ARG A 198 -11.09 7.33 -17.96
N HIS A 199 -10.82 7.39 -16.65
CA HIS A 199 -11.06 8.62 -15.89
C HIS A 199 -10.25 9.80 -16.45
N LEU A 200 -8.98 9.57 -16.75
CA LEU A 200 -8.12 10.61 -17.33
C LEU A 200 -8.65 11.11 -18.68
N ALA A 201 -9.05 10.20 -19.57
CA ALA A 201 -9.63 10.55 -20.87
C ALA A 201 -10.97 11.30 -20.72
N ASP A 202 -11.86 10.82 -19.84
CA ASP A 202 -13.18 11.42 -19.63
C ASP A 202 -13.08 12.83 -19.04
N VAL A 203 -12.13 13.07 -18.13
CA VAL A 203 -12.01 14.36 -17.40
C VAL A 203 -11.10 15.36 -18.13
N TYR A 204 -10.03 14.89 -18.75
CA TYR A 204 -9.00 15.77 -19.35
C TYR A 204 -8.93 15.69 -20.88
N GLY A 205 -9.67 14.77 -21.51
CA GLY A 205 -9.73 14.56 -22.96
C GLY A 205 -8.65 13.60 -23.48
N ASP A 206 -8.95 12.85 -24.54
CA ASP A 206 -8.11 11.77 -25.06
C ASP A 206 -6.66 12.18 -25.40
N ALA A 207 -6.45 13.43 -25.84
CA ALA A 207 -5.13 13.92 -26.21
C ALA A 207 -4.25 14.30 -25.01
N VAL A 208 -4.86 14.59 -23.85
CA VAL A 208 -4.18 15.11 -22.66
C VAL A 208 -4.20 14.09 -21.52
N GLY A 209 -5.28 13.34 -21.39
CA GLY A 209 -5.50 12.29 -20.38
C GLY A 209 -4.75 10.99 -20.67
N VAL A 210 -3.52 11.07 -21.18
CA VAL A 210 -2.69 9.91 -21.49
C VAL A 210 -1.69 9.69 -20.38
N VAL A 211 -1.51 8.44 -19.95
CA VAL A 211 -0.51 8.07 -18.94
C VAL A 211 0.89 8.13 -19.56
N PHE A 212 1.86 8.67 -18.81
CA PHE A 212 3.26 8.70 -19.18
C PHE A 212 3.75 7.28 -19.52
N PRO A 213 4.27 7.02 -20.74
CA PRO A 213 4.59 5.67 -21.19
C PRO A 213 5.48 4.87 -20.23
N ALA A 214 6.41 5.54 -19.55
CA ALA A 214 7.35 4.87 -18.64
C ALA A 214 6.67 4.34 -17.36
N HIS A 215 5.49 4.85 -16.99
CA HIS A 215 4.73 4.39 -15.82
C HIS A 215 3.67 3.34 -16.15
N VAL A 216 3.46 2.99 -17.42
CA VAL A 216 2.37 2.08 -17.83
C VAL A 216 2.47 0.73 -17.14
N ASP A 217 3.64 0.09 -17.20
CA ASP A 217 3.82 -1.24 -16.63
C ASP A 217 3.83 -1.20 -15.09
N LEU A 218 4.42 -0.15 -14.50
CA LEU A 218 4.33 0.09 -13.06
C LEU A 218 2.88 0.22 -12.58
N LEU A 219 2.09 1.08 -13.23
CA LEU A 219 0.69 1.31 -12.86
C LEU A 219 -0.17 0.07 -13.09
N ARG A 220 0.06 -0.70 -14.17
CA ARG A 220 -0.60 -2.01 -14.35
C ARG A 220 -0.25 -2.96 -13.21
N ASP A 221 1.02 -3.09 -12.86
CA ASP A 221 1.42 -4.01 -11.79
C ASP A 221 0.92 -3.57 -10.42
N VAL A 222 0.71 -2.27 -10.18
CA VAL A 222 0.19 -1.74 -8.92
C VAL A 222 -1.34 -1.83 -8.85
N LEU A 223 -2.03 -1.46 -9.94
CA LEU A 223 -3.48 -1.34 -9.98
C LEU A 223 -4.19 -2.63 -10.40
N ASP A 224 -3.61 -3.35 -11.36
CA ASP A 224 -4.16 -4.59 -11.93
C ASP A 224 -3.52 -5.85 -11.34
N ARG A 225 -2.52 -5.72 -10.45
CA ARG A 225 -2.24 -6.83 -9.52
C ARG A 225 -3.59 -7.18 -8.93
N PRO A 226 -3.98 -8.47 -8.92
CA PRO A 226 -5.09 -8.86 -8.10
C PRO A 226 -4.77 -8.34 -6.71
N VAL A 227 -5.49 -7.29 -6.31
CA VAL A 227 -5.70 -6.99 -4.91
C VAL A 227 -6.07 -8.36 -4.37
N PRO A 228 -5.30 -8.94 -3.43
CA PRO A 228 -5.78 -10.16 -2.81
C PRO A 228 -7.23 -9.87 -2.46
N ALA A 229 -8.15 -10.63 -3.08
CA ALA A 229 -9.59 -10.41 -2.94
C ALA A 229 -9.86 -10.07 -1.48
N PRO A 230 -10.64 -9.04 -1.15
CA PRO A 230 -10.61 -8.32 0.12
C PRO A 230 -10.43 -9.26 1.32
N ALA A 231 -9.18 -9.49 1.73
CA ALA A 231 -8.77 -10.70 2.46
C ALA A 231 -9.35 -12.01 1.84
N VAL A 232 -8.51 -13.04 1.64
CA VAL A 232 -9.05 -14.41 1.74
C VAL A 232 -9.88 -14.39 3.04
N PRO A 233 -11.19 -14.78 3.05
CA PRO A 233 -11.98 -14.74 4.26
C PRO A 233 -11.10 -15.37 5.32
N ALA A 234 -10.78 -14.60 6.35
CA ALA A 234 -9.71 -14.98 7.26
C ALA A 234 -9.91 -16.45 7.59
N GLU A 235 -8.83 -17.25 7.55
CA GLU A 235 -8.93 -18.69 7.80
C GLU A 235 -9.66 -18.97 9.13
N ILE A 236 -9.76 -17.95 9.98
CA ILE A 236 -10.64 -17.86 11.14
C ILE A 236 -11.61 -16.67 11.02
N THR A 237 -12.91 -16.92 11.16
CA THR A 237 -13.94 -15.88 11.39
C THR A 237 -14.47 -15.97 12.82
N ILE A 238 -14.45 -14.87 13.56
CA ILE A 238 -14.94 -14.79 14.95
C ILE A 238 -16.22 -13.94 14.98
N VAL A 239 -17.35 -14.55 15.34
CA VAL A 239 -18.65 -13.88 15.39
C VAL A 239 -19.12 -13.73 16.83
N SER A 240 -19.19 -12.50 17.33
CA SER A 240 -19.81 -12.23 18.63
C SER A 240 -21.32 -12.03 18.51
N PHE A 241 -22.10 -12.61 19.42
CA PHE A 241 -23.57 -12.57 19.34
C PHE A 241 -24.28 -12.58 20.71
N GLY A 242 -25.59 -12.29 20.67
CA GLY A 242 -26.49 -12.27 21.82
C GLY A 242 -27.58 -13.35 21.76
N TYR A 243 -27.57 -14.29 22.70
CA TYR A 243 -28.61 -15.31 22.85
C TYR A 243 -30.03 -14.74 23.06
N GLY A 244 -30.13 -13.53 23.61
CA GLY A 244 -31.40 -12.85 23.83
C GLY A 244 -32.00 -12.23 22.56
N HIS A 245 -31.27 -12.20 21.44
CA HIS A 245 -31.76 -11.68 20.16
C HIS A 245 -32.11 -12.79 19.17
N ALA A 246 -31.24 -13.78 19.01
CA ALA A 246 -31.44 -14.91 18.11
C ALA A 246 -30.58 -16.11 18.52
N ALA A 247 -30.84 -17.27 17.93
CA ALA A 247 -30.00 -18.46 18.08
C ALA A 247 -28.53 -18.18 17.69
N PRO A 248 -27.56 -18.98 18.18
CA PRO A 248 -26.18 -18.91 17.72
C PRO A 248 -26.07 -18.98 16.19
N PRO A 249 -25.15 -18.24 15.57
CA PRO A 249 -24.82 -18.45 14.16
C PRO A 249 -24.20 -19.84 13.96
N VAL A 250 -24.25 -20.36 12.73
CA VAL A 250 -23.55 -21.60 12.36
C VAL A 250 -22.05 -21.36 12.52
N ALA A 251 -21.38 -22.21 13.29
CA ALA A 251 -19.96 -22.10 13.61
C ALA A 251 -19.37 -23.46 13.97
N ASP A 252 -18.08 -23.65 13.73
CA ASP A 252 -17.33 -24.85 14.10
C ASP A 252 -17.13 -24.92 15.62
N ILE A 253 -16.91 -23.77 16.25
CA ILE A 253 -16.87 -23.63 17.71
C ILE A 253 -17.90 -22.59 18.14
N THR A 254 -18.75 -22.94 19.11
CA THR A 254 -19.59 -21.96 19.81
C THR A 254 -19.21 -21.91 21.29
N LEU A 255 -18.77 -20.73 21.76
CA LEU A 255 -18.45 -20.47 23.16
C LEU A 255 -19.55 -19.63 23.83
N ASP A 256 -20.22 -20.20 24.82
CA ASP A 256 -21.18 -19.48 25.66
C ASP A 256 -20.50 -18.85 26.88
N VAL A 257 -20.49 -17.52 26.93
CA VAL A 257 -19.86 -16.74 28.01
C VAL A 257 -20.85 -16.03 28.92
N ARG A 258 -22.13 -16.46 28.91
CA ARG A 258 -23.19 -15.86 29.74
C ARG A 258 -22.92 -15.93 31.24
N ARG A 259 -22.21 -16.96 31.71
CA ARG A 259 -21.96 -17.20 33.14
C ARG A 259 -20.49 -17.08 33.55
N SER A 260 -19.57 -17.18 32.60
CA SER A 260 -18.12 -17.31 32.88
C SER A 260 -17.38 -16.00 33.02
N LEU A 261 -17.99 -14.86 32.68
CA LEU A 261 -17.34 -13.54 32.70
C LEU A 261 -18.12 -12.52 33.52
N ARG A 262 -17.38 -11.61 34.18
CA ARG A 262 -17.94 -10.44 34.88
C ARG A 262 -18.91 -9.70 33.96
N ASN A 263 -20.07 -9.30 34.49
CA ASN A 263 -21.15 -8.72 33.72
C ASN A 263 -21.20 -7.19 33.87
N PRO A 264 -20.80 -6.41 32.85
CA PRO A 264 -20.82 -4.94 32.92
C PRO A 264 -22.23 -4.34 32.97
N HIS A 265 -23.27 -5.11 32.65
CA HIS A 265 -24.63 -4.59 32.49
C HIS A 265 -25.25 -4.00 33.77
N HIS A 266 -24.75 -4.39 34.95
CA HIS A 266 -25.26 -3.88 36.24
C HIS A 266 -24.65 -2.53 36.62
N ASP A 267 -23.54 -2.14 36.00
CA ASP A 267 -22.93 -0.83 36.19
C ASP A 267 -23.60 0.19 35.24
N PRO A 268 -24.27 1.23 35.77
CA PRO A 268 -24.90 2.26 34.94
C PRO A 268 -23.96 2.93 33.94
N SER A 269 -22.67 3.06 34.29
CA SER A 269 -21.66 3.70 33.44
C SER A 269 -21.22 2.82 32.26
N MET A 270 -21.39 1.50 32.36
CA MET A 270 -21.01 0.54 31.31
C MET A 270 -22.22 -0.02 30.56
N ARG A 271 -23.43 0.05 31.13
CA ARG A 271 -24.66 -0.57 30.60
C ARG A 271 -24.94 -0.29 29.12
N TYR A 272 -24.64 0.92 28.66
CA TYR A 272 -24.93 1.38 27.29
C TYR A 272 -23.69 1.37 26.38
N ARG A 273 -22.53 1.03 26.94
CA ARG A 273 -21.26 0.90 26.21
C ARG A 273 -21.17 -0.48 25.54
N THR A 274 -20.05 -0.78 24.92
CA THR A 274 -19.84 -2.04 24.19
C THR A 274 -18.53 -2.68 24.63
N GLY A 275 -18.29 -3.94 24.25
CA GLY A 275 -17.00 -4.58 24.49
C GLY A 275 -15.84 -3.99 23.67
N LEU A 276 -16.11 -3.04 22.78
CA LEU A 276 -15.09 -2.25 22.06
C LEU A 276 -14.55 -1.10 22.92
N ASP A 277 -15.29 -0.71 23.96
CA ASP A 277 -14.86 0.31 24.91
C ASP A 277 -13.83 -0.25 25.88
N GLU A 278 -12.68 0.42 26.01
CA GLU A 278 -11.57 -0.02 26.87
C GLU A 278 -12.01 -0.34 28.30
N ALA A 279 -12.83 0.52 28.92
CA ALA A 279 -13.29 0.30 30.30
C ALA A 279 -14.16 -0.97 30.44
N VAL A 280 -14.98 -1.28 29.43
CA VAL A 280 -15.82 -2.48 29.41
C VAL A 280 -14.96 -3.71 29.15
N ALA A 281 -14.05 -3.62 28.17
CA ALA A 281 -13.12 -4.69 27.84
C ALA A 281 -12.25 -5.04 29.05
N ALA A 282 -11.64 -4.05 29.70
CA ALA A 282 -10.84 -4.21 30.91
C ALA A 282 -11.66 -4.84 32.06
N HIS A 283 -12.90 -4.39 32.27
CA HIS A 283 -13.78 -4.99 33.28
C HIS A 283 -14.07 -6.47 33.00
N VAL A 284 -14.38 -6.82 31.74
CA VAL A 284 -14.62 -8.20 31.33
C VAL A 284 -13.36 -9.05 31.48
N MET A 285 -12.21 -8.53 31.02
CA MET A 285 -10.92 -9.21 31.05
C MET A 285 -10.32 -9.34 32.46
N ALA A 286 -10.73 -8.51 33.42
CA ALA A 286 -10.41 -8.67 34.83
C ALA A 286 -11.13 -9.85 35.51
N THR A 287 -11.88 -10.67 34.76
CA THR A 287 -12.40 -11.94 35.26
C THR A 287 -11.23 -12.92 35.44
N PRO A 288 -11.05 -13.52 36.63
CA PRO A 288 -10.03 -14.56 36.83
C PRO A 288 -10.17 -15.70 35.81
N GLY A 289 -9.08 -16.05 35.11
CA GLY A 289 -9.08 -17.09 34.09
C GLY A 289 -9.48 -16.64 32.68
N ALA A 290 -9.91 -15.38 32.47
CA ALA A 290 -10.31 -14.92 31.14
C ALA A 290 -9.17 -14.97 30.13
N THR A 291 -7.98 -14.52 30.52
CA THR A 291 -6.79 -14.54 29.66
C THR A 291 -6.33 -15.97 29.36
N GLU A 292 -6.35 -16.85 30.36
CA GLU A 292 -6.00 -18.27 30.20
C GLU A 292 -6.96 -18.98 29.23
N ASN A 293 -8.27 -18.70 29.35
CA ASN A 293 -9.28 -19.24 28.45
C ASN A 293 -9.07 -18.78 27.01
N ILE A 294 -8.71 -17.50 26.80
CA ILE A 294 -8.38 -16.99 25.46
C ILE A 294 -7.14 -17.68 24.90
N ARG A 295 -6.09 -17.86 25.71
CA ARG A 295 -4.88 -18.57 25.27
C ARG A 295 -5.20 -20.00 24.83
N GLY A 296 -5.98 -20.74 25.64
CA GLY A 296 -6.39 -22.11 25.32
C GLY A 296 -7.26 -22.17 24.05
N LEU A 297 -8.20 -21.24 23.91
CA LEU A 297 -9.06 -21.16 22.73
C LEU A 297 -8.25 -20.83 21.46
N ALA A 298 -7.30 -19.89 21.53
CA ALA A 298 -6.45 -19.54 20.39
C ALA A 298 -5.63 -20.76 19.90
N VAL A 299 -5.10 -21.57 20.83
CA VAL A 299 -4.37 -22.81 20.48
C VAL A 299 -5.30 -23.82 19.81
N LEU A 300 -6.51 -24.01 20.34
CA LEU A 300 -7.50 -24.92 19.74
C LEU A 300 -7.86 -24.49 18.32
N VAL A 301 -8.20 -23.21 18.13
CA VAL A 301 -8.60 -22.66 16.83
C VAL A 301 -7.45 -22.77 15.83
N ALA A 302 -6.21 -22.43 16.23
CA ALA A 302 -5.03 -22.58 15.39
C ALA A 302 -4.79 -24.03 14.97
N GLY A 303 -5.05 -25.00 15.85
CA GLY A 303 -4.91 -26.42 15.56
C GLY A 303 -5.99 -26.99 14.61
N MET A 304 -7.08 -26.26 14.39
CA MET A 304 -8.13 -26.64 13.43
C MET A 304 -7.80 -26.19 12.00
N LEU A 305 -6.78 -25.34 11.83
CA LEU A 305 -6.35 -24.90 10.51
C LEU A 305 -5.66 -26.05 9.76
N PRO A 306 -6.02 -26.31 8.49
CA PRO A 306 -5.31 -27.27 7.67
C PRO A 306 -3.90 -26.76 7.36
N GLY A 307 -2.89 -27.64 7.35
CA GLY A 307 -1.50 -27.29 7.06
C GLY A 307 -1.22 -26.81 5.62
N THR A 308 -2.27 -26.67 4.80
CA THR A 308 -2.26 -26.09 3.45
C THR A 308 -3.52 -25.24 3.30
N PRO A 309 -3.48 -24.09 2.59
CA PRO A 309 -4.66 -23.25 2.41
C PRO A 309 -5.82 -24.04 1.80
N THR A 310 -6.96 -24.06 2.48
CA THR A 310 -8.21 -24.65 1.95
C THR A 310 -9.29 -23.60 1.82
N LYS A 311 -10.39 -23.93 1.15
CA LYS A 311 -11.54 -23.04 0.98
C LYS A 311 -12.40 -22.91 2.25
N ASP A 312 -12.18 -23.76 3.25
CA ASP A 312 -13.03 -23.86 4.43
C ASP A 312 -12.43 -23.03 5.58
N ALA A 313 -13.11 -21.93 5.92
CA ALA A 313 -12.74 -21.06 7.04
C ALA A 313 -13.30 -21.61 8.36
N VAL A 314 -12.51 -21.58 9.43
CA VAL A 314 -12.92 -21.94 10.79
C VAL A 314 -13.76 -20.80 11.38
N THR A 315 -15.01 -21.05 11.71
CA THR A 315 -15.90 -20.07 12.33
C THR A 315 -16.03 -20.30 13.84
N VAL A 316 -15.78 -19.26 14.64
CA VAL A 316 -15.88 -19.25 16.10
C VAL A 316 -16.96 -18.27 16.53
N ALA A 317 -18.07 -18.78 17.07
CA ALA A 317 -19.14 -17.96 17.61
C ALA A 317 -18.99 -17.75 19.12
N ILE A 318 -18.96 -16.50 19.60
CA ILE A 318 -18.89 -16.18 21.04
C ILE A 318 -20.19 -15.50 21.47
N GLY A 319 -20.95 -16.16 22.35
CA GLY A 319 -22.28 -15.74 22.75
C GLY A 319 -22.35 -15.21 24.18
N CYS A 320 -22.90 -14.01 24.38
CA CYS A 320 -23.39 -13.57 25.69
C CYS A 320 -24.90 -13.32 25.63
N VAL A 321 -25.52 -12.73 26.67
CA VAL A 321 -26.97 -12.49 26.62
C VAL A 321 -27.34 -11.49 25.53
N GLY A 322 -26.78 -10.27 25.59
CA GLY A 322 -27.16 -9.17 24.71
C GLY A 322 -26.21 -8.90 23.54
N GLY A 323 -25.17 -9.73 23.36
CA GLY A 323 -24.24 -9.58 22.24
C GLY A 323 -23.42 -8.29 22.19
N ARG A 324 -23.38 -7.53 23.30
CA ARG A 324 -22.85 -6.16 23.33
C ARG A 324 -21.55 -6.00 24.12
N HIS A 325 -21.38 -6.74 25.22
CA HIS A 325 -20.26 -6.54 26.17
C HIS A 325 -19.27 -7.70 26.15
N ARG A 326 -19.61 -8.78 26.87
CA ARG A 326 -18.72 -9.92 27.14
C ARG A 326 -18.28 -10.64 25.88
N SER A 327 -19.23 -10.96 25.00
CA SER A 327 -18.93 -11.63 23.73
C SER A 327 -18.05 -10.78 22.81
N VAL A 328 -18.31 -9.47 22.75
CA VAL A 328 -17.55 -8.51 21.93
C VAL A 328 -16.12 -8.38 22.45
N ALA A 329 -15.95 -8.15 23.75
CA ALA A 329 -14.63 -8.02 24.37
C ALA A 329 -13.78 -9.29 24.18
N LEU A 330 -14.39 -10.47 24.32
CA LEU A 330 -13.67 -11.73 24.15
C LEU A 330 -13.33 -12.02 22.67
N ALA A 331 -14.19 -11.61 21.74
CA ALA A 331 -13.92 -11.76 20.30
C ALA A 331 -12.71 -10.91 19.86
N VAL A 332 -12.63 -9.66 20.31
CA VAL A 332 -11.48 -8.78 20.05
C VAL A 332 -10.22 -9.36 20.69
N ALA A 333 -10.29 -9.80 21.94
CA ALA A 333 -9.13 -10.33 22.64
C ALA A 333 -8.64 -11.68 22.07
N LEU A 334 -9.54 -12.51 21.52
CA LEU A 334 -9.17 -13.72 20.79
C LEU A 334 -8.47 -13.39 19.46
N ALA A 335 -9.00 -12.43 18.70
CA ALA A 335 -8.38 -11.99 17.45
C ALA A 335 -6.96 -11.46 17.67
N ALA A 336 -6.77 -10.56 18.64
CA ALA A 336 -5.46 -10.04 19.01
C ALA A 336 -4.48 -11.15 19.45
N ARG A 337 -4.99 -12.21 20.10
CA ARG A 337 -4.15 -13.34 20.51
C ARG A 337 -3.67 -14.18 19.33
N LEU A 338 -4.55 -14.43 18.36
CA LEU A 338 -4.27 -15.15 17.12
C LEU A 338 -3.31 -14.36 16.24
N GLU A 339 -3.49 -13.04 16.16
CA GLU A 339 -2.57 -12.14 15.46
C GLU A 339 -1.16 -12.21 16.07
N GLY A 340 -1.06 -12.22 17.41
CA GLY A 340 0.21 -12.47 18.11
C GLY A 340 0.80 -13.89 17.91
N MET A 341 0.09 -14.79 17.22
CA MET A 341 0.59 -16.09 16.75
C MET A 341 0.90 -16.09 15.24
N GLY A 342 0.77 -14.95 14.56
CA GLY A 342 0.92 -14.82 13.11
C GLY A 342 -0.30 -15.27 12.30
N ILE A 343 -1.46 -15.45 12.95
CA ILE A 343 -2.69 -15.95 12.32
C ILE A 343 -3.72 -14.83 12.27
N GLY A 344 -4.13 -14.46 11.05
CA GLY A 344 -5.18 -13.45 10.83
C GLY A 344 -6.57 -14.00 11.16
N ALA A 345 -7.40 -13.17 11.81
CA ALA A 345 -8.80 -13.50 12.09
C ALA A 345 -9.71 -12.31 11.75
N ALA A 346 -10.84 -12.58 11.08
CA ALA A 346 -11.88 -11.59 10.86
C ALA A 346 -12.83 -11.57 12.06
N VAL A 347 -13.27 -10.39 12.50
CA VAL A 347 -14.19 -10.25 13.63
C VAL A 347 -15.48 -9.59 13.19
N GLU A 348 -16.60 -10.26 13.44
CA GLU A 348 -17.95 -9.74 13.21
C GLU A 348 -18.72 -9.60 14.53
N HIS A 349 -19.42 -8.47 14.68
CA HIS A 349 -20.24 -8.19 15.85
C HIS A 349 -21.73 -8.15 15.51
N ARG A 350 -22.33 -9.33 15.32
CA ARG A 350 -23.71 -9.51 14.83
C ARG A 350 -24.77 -8.67 15.53
N ASP A 351 -24.68 -8.55 16.85
CA ASP A 351 -25.74 -7.98 17.70
C ASP A 351 -25.30 -6.68 18.43
N VAL A 352 -24.07 -6.20 18.24
CA VAL A 352 -23.53 -5.09 19.06
C VAL A 352 -24.30 -3.78 18.91
N ALA A 353 -24.88 -3.52 17.73
CA ALA A 353 -25.67 -2.33 17.43
C ALA A 353 -27.13 -2.45 17.90
N LYS A 354 -27.60 -3.64 18.31
CA LYS A 354 -29.01 -3.84 18.69
C LYS A 354 -29.34 -3.17 20.03
N PRO A 355 -30.62 -2.77 20.26
CA PRO A 355 -31.03 -2.15 21.51
C PRO A 355 -30.67 -2.99 22.74
N VAL A 356 -30.30 -2.32 23.85
CA VAL A 356 -29.99 -2.99 25.12
C VAL A 356 -31.22 -3.74 25.63
N LEU A 357 -31.09 -5.05 25.83
CA LEU A 357 -32.16 -5.89 26.35
C LEU A 357 -32.65 -5.44 27.75
N SER A 358 -33.94 -5.64 28.01
CA SER A 358 -34.56 -5.28 29.28
C SER A 358 -33.98 -6.09 30.45
N LYS A 359 -34.00 -5.54 31.68
CA LYS A 359 -33.37 -6.17 32.85
C LYS A 359 -33.82 -7.62 33.11
N GLY A 360 -35.04 -7.99 32.74
CA GLY A 360 -35.59 -9.34 32.93
C GLY A 360 -34.99 -10.41 32.02
N GLN A 361 -34.32 -10.01 30.94
CA GLN A 361 -33.76 -10.92 29.92
C GLN A 361 -32.28 -11.26 30.18
N HIS A 362 -31.64 -10.69 31.21
CA HIS A 362 -30.22 -10.90 31.57
C HIS A 362 -29.98 -12.00 32.63
N ARG A 363 -30.90 -12.96 32.77
CA ARG A 363 -30.83 -14.04 33.78
C ARG A 363 -29.87 -15.18 33.42
#